data_AF-A0A511X0X2-F1
#
_entry.id   AF-A0A511X0X2-F1
#
_cell.length_a   1.000
_cell.length_b   1.000
_cell.length_c   1.000
_cell.angle_alpha   90.00
_cell.angle_beta   90.00
_cell.angle_gamma   90.00
#
_symmetry.space_group_name_H-M   'P 1'
#
loop_
_entity.id
_entity.type
_entity.pdbx_description
1 polymer ?
#
loop_
_entity_poly.entity_id
_entity_poly.type
_entity_poly.pdbx_seq_one_letter_code
_entity_poly.pdbx_strand_id
1 'polypeptide(L)'
;MSIIENYDKKAQEEAVIKYYEEQEQTMILLFCQWCTNHELDPVTLYKEAYPEQLVPKQLEELKQETVEKEAGLDIDTALLIDVMSQFNNHDLAFVVSRYDDLSKKQQK
;
A
#
# COMPACT_ATOMS: atom_id res chain seq x y z
N MET A 1 -38.84 -5.39 -15.79
CA MET A 1 -37.62 -5.46 -14.97
C MET A 1 -38.04 -5.26 -13.53
N SER A 2 -37.84 -6.28 -12.69
CA SER A 2 -38.41 -6.31 -11.34
C SER A 2 -37.52 -5.55 -10.35
N ILE A 3 -38.12 -5.04 -9.27
CA ILE A 3 -37.40 -4.35 -8.17
C ILE A 3 -36.34 -5.27 -7.54
N ILE A 4 -36.55 -6.59 -7.61
CA ILE A 4 -35.64 -7.62 -7.06
C ILE A 4 -34.36 -7.72 -7.88
N GLU A 5 -34.45 -7.71 -9.22
CA GLU A 5 -33.26 -7.72 -10.11
C GLU A 5 -32.36 -6.49 -9.90
N ASN A 6 -32.96 -5.35 -9.53
CA ASN A 6 -32.22 -4.12 -9.29
C ASN A 6 -31.53 -4.11 -7.91
N TYR A 7 -32.09 -4.81 -6.92
CA TYR A 7 -31.50 -4.96 -5.59
C TYR A 7 -30.28 -5.89 -5.62
N ASP A 8 -30.38 -7.05 -6.29
CA ASP A 8 -29.25 -7.97 -6.45
C ASP A 8 -28.07 -7.31 -7.17
N LYS A 9 -28.35 -6.48 -8.18
CA LYS A 9 -27.30 -5.73 -8.88
C LYS A 9 -26.59 -4.72 -7.97
N LYS A 10 -27.34 -3.95 -7.17
CA LYS A 10 -26.76 -2.98 -6.23
C LYS A 10 -25.93 -3.65 -5.15
N ALA A 11 -26.40 -4.77 -4.61
CA ALA A 11 -25.67 -5.56 -3.61
C ALA A 11 -24.37 -6.13 -4.19
N GLN A 12 -24.38 -6.57 -5.46
CA GLN A 12 -23.17 -7.02 -6.16
C GLN A 12 -22.18 -5.88 -6.39
N GLU A 13 -22.63 -4.70 -6.82
CA GLU A 13 -21.78 -3.52 -7.00
C GLU A 13 -21.12 -3.09 -5.68
N GLU A 14 -21.88 -3.06 -4.58
CA GLU A 14 -21.37 -2.73 -3.25
C GLU A 14 -20.32 -3.75 -2.76
N ALA A 15 -20.55 -5.05 -3.00
CA ALA A 15 -19.59 -6.09 -2.65
C ALA A 15 -18.27 -5.97 -3.43
N VAL A 16 -18.34 -5.59 -4.72
CA VAL A 16 -17.14 -5.34 -5.54
C VAL A 16 -16.36 -4.14 -5.01
N ILE A 17 -17.04 -3.02 -4.72
CA ILE A 17 -16.39 -1.81 -4.18
C ILE A 17 -15.67 -2.14 -2.86
N LYS A 18 -16.38 -2.79 -1.93
CA LYS A 18 -15.84 -3.16 -0.62
C LYS A 18 -14.61 -4.06 -0.74
N TYR A 19 -14.64 -5.01 -1.67
CA TYR A 19 -13.48 -5.86 -1.94
C TYR A 19 -12.28 -5.05 -2.43
N TYR A 20 -12.47 -4.10 -3.36
CA TYR A 20 -11.38 -3.23 -3.80
C TYR A 20 -10.81 -2.37 -2.68
N GLU A 21 -11.65 -1.81 -1.80
CA GLU A 21 -11.23 -1.01 -0.65
C GLU A 21 -10.39 -1.83 0.35
N GLU A 22 -10.82 -3.06 0.66
CA GLU A 22 -10.07 -3.98 1.54
C GLU A 22 -8.70 -4.34 0.96
N GLN A 23 -8.62 -4.51 -0.35
CA GLN A 23 -7.37 -4.82 -1.04
C GLN A 23 -6.42 -3.61 -1.07
N GLU A 24 -6.95 -2.40 -1.27
CA GLU A 24 -6.18 -1.16 -1.18
C GLU A 24 -5.60 -0.97 0.24
N GLN A 25 -6.41 -1.18 1.28
CA GLN A 25 -5.95 -1.13 2.67
C GLN A 25 -4.82 -2.12 2.94
N THR A 26 -4.96 -3.35 2.43
CA THR A 26 -3.93 -4.39 2.57
C THR A 26 -2.63 -3.96 1.89
N MET A 27 -2.70 -3.38 0.68
CA MET A 27 -1.53 -2.85 -0.02
C MET A 27 -0.84 -1.74 0.78
N ILE A 28 -1.61 -0.80 1.35
CA ILE A 28 -1.06 0.28 2.18
C ILE A 28 -0.38 -0.28 3.44
N LEU A 29 -0.99 -1.26 4.11
CA LEU A 29 -0.38 -1.91 5.28
C LEU A 29 0.92 -2.61 4.95
N LEU A 30 1.00 -3.34 3.83
CA LEU A 30 2.23 -3.97 3.36
C LEU A 30 3.33 -2.93 3.09
N PHE A 31 2.96 -1.79 2.50
CA PHE A 31 3.89 -0.67 2.29
C PHE A 31 4.39 -0.08 3.62
N CYS A 32 3.49 0.19 4.57
CA CYS A 32 3.87 0.72 5.87
C CYS A 32 4.78 -0.27 6.63
N GLN A 33 4.44 -1.56 6.62
CA GLN A 33 5.25 -2.58 7.26
C GLN A 33 6.65 -2.67 6.64
N TRP A 34 6.75 -2.63 5.30
CA TRP A 34 8.05 -2.60 4.62
C TRP A 34 8.85 -1.35 5.01
N CYS A 35 8.22 -0.18 5.07
CA CYS A 35 8.90 1.03 5.54
C CYS A 35 9.45 0.86 6.96
N THR A 36 8.67 0.28 7.89
CA THR A 36 9.11 -0.04 9.24
C THR A 36 10.29 -1.01 9.25
N ASN A 37 10.26 -2.07 8.42
CA ASN A 37 11.37 -3.03 8.32
C ASN A 37 12.68 -2.36 7.88
N HIS A 38 12.58 -1.32 7.06
CA HIS A 38 13.71 -0.56 6.53
C HIS A 38 14.01 0.74 7.30
N GLU A 39 13.34 0.98 8.44
CA GLU A 39 13.50 2.19 9.27
C GLU A 39 13.21 3.50 8.50
N LEU A 40 12.23 3.43 7.59
CA LEU A 40 11.77 4.53 6.75
C LEU A 40 10.39 5.02 7.20
N ASP A 41 10.10 6.29 6.95
CA ASP A 41 8.77 6.86 7.17
C ASP A 41 7.93 6.73 5.88
N PRO A 42 6.79 6.01 5.90
CA PRO A 42 5.99 5.77 4.69
C PRO A 42 5.41 7.05 4.09
N VAL A 43 5.13 8.07 4.93
CA VAL A 43 4.62 9.37 4.46
C VAL A 43 5.70 10.12 3.66
N THR A 44 6.95 10.08 4.15
CA THR A 44 8.10 10.68 3.46
C THR A 44 8.32 10.02 2.10
N LEU A 45 8.29 8.69 2.02
CA LEU A 45 8.45 7.96 0.76
C LEU A 45 7.29 8.24 -0.21
N TYR A 46 6.05 8.26 0.31
CA TYR A 46 4.88 8.62 -0.49
C TYR A 46 5.03 10.02 -1.10
N LYS A 47 5.48 10.99 -0.29
CA LYS A 47 5.71 12.36 -0.74
C LYS A 47 6.85 12.50 -1.73
N GLU A 48 7.83 11.62 -1.69
CA GLU A 48 8.87 11.61 -2.71
C GLU A 48 8.34 11.11 -4.06
N ALA A 49 7.51 10.07 -4.05
CA ALA A 49 6.86 9.57 -5.26
C ALA A 49 5.82 10.55 -5.83
N TYR A 50 5.08 11.23 -4.95
CA TYR A 50 3.99 12.13 -5.33
C TYR A 50 4.08 13.50 -4.62
N PRO A 51 5.05 14.37 -4.96
CA PRO A 51 5.30 15.63 -4.25
C PRO A 51 4.09 16.57 -4.19
N GLU A 52 3.36 16.66 -5.30
CA GLU A 52 2.21 17.53 -5.48
C GLU A 52 0.90 16.96 -4.90
N GLN A 53 0.85 15.67 -4.56
CA GLN A 53 -0.36 15.05 -4.03
C GLN A 53 -0.44 15.21 -2.51
N LEU A 54 -1.65 15.39 -1.99
CA LEU A 54 -1.87 15.28 -0.55
C LEU A 54 -1.63 13.84 -0.09
N VAL A 55 -1.19 13.67 1.16
CA VAL A 55 -1.05 12.34 1.76
C VAL A 55 -2.46 11.74 1.93
N PRO A 56 -2.72 10.52 1.45
CA PRO A 56 -3.99 9.85 1.66
C PRO A 56 -4.26 9.67 3.15
N LYS A 57 -5.50 9.95 3.58
CA LYS A 57 -5.90 9.76 4.98
C LYS A 57 -5.71 8.31 5.45
N GLN A 58 -6.01 7.34 4.57
CA GLN A 58 -5.81 5.91 4.86
C GLN A 58 -4.34 5.57 5.13
N LEU A 59 -3.39 6.25 4.46
CA LEU A 59 -1.97 6.03 4.72
C LEU A 59 -1.57 6.49 6.12
N GLU A 60 -2.05 7.66 6.55
CA GLU A 60 -1.79 8.17 7.91
C GLU A 60 -2.42 7.28 8.99
N GLU A 61 -3.64 6.79 8.74
CA GLU A 61 -4.34 5.89 9.66
C GLU A 61 -3.63 4.55 9.79
N LEU A 62 -3.36 3.88 8.67
CA LEU A 62 -2.76 2.53 8.66
C LEU A 62 -1.29 2.54 9.09
N LYS A 63 -0.57 3.65 8.91
CA LYS A 63 0.75 3.85 9.51
C LYS A 63 0.71 3.73 11.04
N GLN A 64 -0.34 4.24 11.69
CA GLN A 64 -0.48 4.15 13.15
C GLN A 64 -0.83 2.73 13.63
N GLU A 65 -1.45 1.94 12.75
CA GLU A 65 -1.78 0.53 13.02
C GLU A 65 -0.62 -0.43 12.74
N THR A 66 0.45 0.07 12.11
CA THR A 66 1.61 -0.75 11.74
C THR A 66 2.40 -1.14 13.01
N VAL A 67 2.72 -2.43 13.12
CA VAL A 67 3.45 -2.97 14.26
C VAL A 67 4.96 -2.69 14.15
N GLU A 68 5.66 -2.77 15.28
CA GLU A 68 7.12 -2.65 15.32
C GLU A 68 7.80 -3.74 14.49
N LYS A 69 9.01 -3.45 14.00
CA LYS A 69 9.80 -4.28 13.07
C LYS A 69 9.96 -5.72 13.58
N GLU A 70 10.15 -5.89 14.88
CA GLU A 70 10.39 -7.17 15.55
C GLU A 70 9.14 -8.05 15.65
N ALA A 71 7.95 -7.43 15.61
CA ALA A 71 6.65 -8.11 15.70
C ALA A 71 5.94 -8.22 14.34
N GLY A 72 6.47 -7.53 13.32
CA GLY A 72 5.91 -7.45 11.99
C GLY A 72 6.35 -8.58 11.05
N LEU A 73 5.68 -8.64 9.90
CA LEU A 73 6.08 -9.53 8.81
C LEU A 73 7.29 -8.96 8.09
N ASP A 74 8.25 -9.82 7.76
CA ASP A 74 9.33 -9.46 6.84
C ASP A 74 8.79 -9.42 5.40
N ILE A 75 8.64 -8.22 4.84
CA ILE A 75 8.05 -8.02 3.52
C ILE A 75 9.17 -8.04 2.47
N ASP A 76 9.10 -9.00 1.56
CA ASP A 76 9.99 -9.03 0.39
C ASP A 76 9.73 -7.82 -0.52
N THR A 77 10.79 -7.08 -0.85
CA THR A 77 10.70 -5.86 -1.67
C THR A 77 10.11 -6.14 -3.06
N ALA A 78 10.46 -7.27 -3.70
CA ALA A 78 9.95 -7.58 -5.04
C ALA A 78 8.44 -7.85 -4.99
N LEU A 79 7.98 -8.59 -3.97
CA LEU A 79 6.54 -8.77 -3.73
C LEU A 79 5.82 -7.43 -3.54
N LEU A 80 6.38 -6.52 -2.75
CA LEU A 80 5.77 -5.21 -2.53
C LEU A 80 5.67 -4.39 -3.83
N ILE A 81 6.74 -4.38 -4.63
CA ILE A 81 6.78 -3.69 -5.94
C ILE A 81 5.69 -4.23 -6.88
N ASP A 82 5.54 -5.56 -6.93
CA ASP A 82 4.53 -6.23 -7.75
C ASP A 82 3.11 -5.87 -7.28
N VAL A 83 2.87 -5.87 -5.97
CA VAL A 83 1.59 -5.45 -5.39
C VAL A 83 1.31 -3.99 -5.73
N MET A 84 2.24 -3.06 -5.46
CA MET A 84 2.05 -1.65 -5.78
C MET A 84 1.74 -1.39 -7.25
N SER A 85 2.41 -2.12 -8.15
CA SER A 85 2.18 -2.00 -9.59
C SER A 85 0.77 -2.45 -10.01
N GLN A 86 0.18 -3.42 -9.33
CA GLN A 86 -1.21 -3.84 -9.57
C GLN A 86 -2.23 -2.76 -9.21
N PHE A 87 -1.89 -1.87 -8.27
CA PHE A 87 -2.70 -0.70 -7.89
C PHE A 87 -2.32 0.57 -8.66
N ASN A 88 -1.53 0.47 -9.73
CA ASN A 88 -1.00 1.60 -10.50
C ASN A 88 -0.13 2.58 -9.70
N ASN A 89 0.44 2.16 -8.57
CA ASN A 89 1.36 2.95 -7.75
C ASN A 89 2.82 2.80 -8.23
N HIS A 90 3.05 2.99 -9.54
CA HIS A 90 4.34 2.72 -10.17
C HIS A 90 5.47 3.65 -9.69
N ASP A 91 5.18 4.93 -9.48
CA ASP A 91 6.17 5.89 -8.97
C ASP A 91 6.59 5.53 -7.53
N LEU A 92 5.63 5.10 -6.71
CA LEU A 92 5.93 4.61 -5.37
C LEU A 92 6.75 3.33 -5.40
N ALA A 93 6.41 2.39 -6.27
CA ALA A 93 7.18 1.17 -6.49
C ALA A 93 8.62 1.46 -6.93
N PHE A 94 8.82 2.47 -7.78
CA PHE A 94 10.15 2.94 -8.18
C PHE A 94 10.95 3.50 -7.02
N VAL A 95 10.34 4.35 -6.18
CA VAL A 95 10.98 4.90 -4.97
C VAL A 95 11.41 3.77 -4.03
N VAL A 96 10.51 2.81 -3.75
CA VAL A 96 10.79 1.62 -2.93
C VAL A 96 11.99 0.83 -3.47
N SER A 97 11.99 0.52 -4.78
CA SER A 97 13.11 -0.20 -5.42
C SER A 97 14.44 0.50 -5.24
N ARG A 98 14.47 1.83 -5.37
CA ARG A 98 15.70 2.62 -5.22
C ARG A 98 16.21 2.61 -3.77
N TYR A 99 15.32 2.68 -2.78
CA TYR A 99 15.70 2.59 -1.36
C TYR A 99 16.26 1.21 -1.01
N ASP A 100 15.64 0.14 -1.52
CA ASP A 100 16.12 -1.23 -1.37
C ASP A 100 17.54 -1.40 -1.94
N ASP A 101 17.79 -0.92 -3.15
CA ASP A 101 19.11 -0.94 -3.79
C ASP A 101 20.18 -0.17 -2.99
N LEU A 102 19.81 0.98 -2.42
CA LEU A 102 20.71 1.79 -1.60
C LEU A 102 21.05 1.08 -0.28
N SER A 103 20.09 0.39 0.33
CA SER A 103 20.31 -0.38 1.56
C SER A 103 21.29 -1.54 1.33
N LYS A 104 21.16 -2.23 0.20
CA LYS A 104 22.04 -3.35 -0.20
C LYS A 104 23.47 -2.89 -0.51
N LYS A 105 23.65 -1.69 -1.05
CA LYS A 105 24.98 -1.12 -1.34
C LYS A 105 25.75 -0.71 -0.09
N GLN A 106 25.06 -0.30 0.98
CA GLN A 106 25.70 0.09 2.25
C GLN A 106 26.18 -1.11 3.08
N GLN A 107 25.67 -2.31 2.79
CA GLN A 107 26.05 -3.55 3.46
C GLN A 107 27.24 -4.26 2.77
N LYS A 108 27.82 -3.68 1.72
CA LYS A 108 28.86 -4.26 0.87
C LYS A 108 30.17 -3.50 1.00
#